data_AF-A0A2V8VY71-F1
#
_entry.id   AF-A0A2V8VY71-F1
#
_cell.length_a   1.000
_cell.length_b   1.000
_cell.length_c   1.000
_cell.angle_alpha   90.00
_cell.angle_beta   90.00
_cell.angle_gamma   90.00
#
_symmetry.space_group_name_H-M   'P 1'
#
loop_
_entity.id
_entity.type
_entity.pdbx_description
1 polymer ?
#
loop_
_entity_poly.entity_id
_entity_poly.type
_entity_poly.pdbx_seq_one_letter_code
_entity_poly.pdbx_strand_id
1 'polypeptide(L)'
;LNLTWNYTVPTSPSLTEVLKEVNGKALADLEDPATKQQIKAGQQLPGFAWLKDDGTTSCGNWIYCGSFTEAGNQTARRDPSDPSNLGLHPGWGWSWPANRRVLYNRASCDADGKPWDPTRKQVWWNETTQKWVGNDVPDFKVDSKPKDHMGPFIMNPEGVGRIFAPLGAFADGPFPEHYEPIESPIDNPLHPAQTHNPVVKRFKTPDDKYATPKDGYTVVCTTYRLTELYHYWTKNNPMNVQLVPEPFVEISAQMADEMGIKGGEKVKVSSIRGEYIAKAMVTKRIKSMMIDGKKVYQIGIPIHQGYRGIKEDEGKDARTLVNLLTPTVFDPNAYTPEFKGFLVKLERA
;
A
#
# COMPACT_ATOMS: atom_id res chain seq x y z
N LEU A 1 29.79 -15.74 -4.09
CA LEU A 1 28.59 -15.48 -4.92
C LEU A 1 29.09 -14.98 -6.27
N ASN A 2 28.89 -15.75 -7.34
CA ASN A 2 29.30 -15.35 -8.70
C ASN A 2 28.23 -14.41 -9.28
N LEU A 3 28.17 -13.18 -8.77
CA LEU A 3 27.23 -12.16 -9.23
C LEU A 3 27.64 -11.63 -10.61
N THR A 4 26.66 -11.34 -11.46
CA THR A 4 26.86 -10.76 -12.79
C THR A 4 26.59 -9.25 -12.74
N TRP A 5 27.43 -8.46 -13.43
CA TRP A 5 27.25 -7.02 -13.68
C TRP A 5 27.57 -6.72 -15.15
N ASN A 6 26.93 -7.49 -16.03
CA ASN A 6 27.27 -7.58 -17.45
C ASN A 6 26.52 -6.54 -18.29
N TYR A 7 26.62 -5.27 -17.88
CA TYR A 7 26.06 -4.16 -18.63
C TYR A 7 27.06 -3.62 -19.63
N THR A 8 26.58 -3.14 -20.77
CA THR A 8 27.41 -2.54 -21.83
C THR A 8 28.25 -1.38 -21.30
N VAL A 9 27.68 -0.56 -20.42
CA VAL A 9 28.39 0.50 -19.68
C VAL A 9 28.22 0.22 -18.18
N PRO A 10 29.15 -0.48 -17.53
CA PRO A 10 29.02 -0.89 -16.12
C PRO A 10 28.79 0.25 -15.13
N THR A 11 29.33 1.43 -15.41
CA THR A 11 29.19 2.63 -14.55
C THR A 11 27.87 3.38 -14.78
N SER A 12 27.14 3.05 -15.85
CA SER A 12 25.85 3.64 -16.20
C SER A 12 24.96 2.62 -16.92
N PRO A 13 24.51 1.55 -16.23
CA PRO A 13 23.65 0.54 -16.83
C PRO A 13 22.41 1.16 -17.48
N SER A 14 22.07 0.73 -18.70
CA SER A 14 20.86 1.25 -19.33
C SER A 14 19.61 0.65 -18.70
N LEU A 15 18.54 1.45 -18.57
CA LEU A 15 17.25 0.96 -18.04
C LEU A 15 16.68 -0.18 -18.90
N THR A 16 17.00 -0.21 -20.20
CA THR A 16 16.60 -1.28 -21.11
C THR A 16 17.30 -2.60 -20.80
N GLU A 17 18.61 -2.59 -20.54
CA GLU A 17 19.34 -3.80 -20.14
C GLU A 17 18.80 -4.34 -18.80
N VAL A 18 18.61 -3.46 -17.82
CA VAL A 18 18.04 -3.85 -16.51
C VAL A 18 16.63 -4.42 -16.67
N LEU A 19 15.77 -3.82 -17.51
CA LEU A 19 14.41 -4.32 -17.73
C LEU A 19 14.40 -5.70 -18.43
N LYS A 20 15.35 -5.95 -19.35
CA LYS A 20 15.53 -7.28 -19.96
C LYS A 20 16.01 -8.32 -18.94
N GLU A 21 16.89 -7.94 -18.01
CA GLU A 21 17.29 -8.82 -16.91
C GLU A 21 16.13 -9.12 -15.97
N VAL A 22 15.35 -8.10 -15.61
CA VAL A 22 14.12 -8.23 -14.81
C VAL A 22 13.11 -9.16 -15.49
N ASN A 23 12.90 -9.03 -16.80
CA ASN A 23 12.05 -9.92 -17.59
C ASN A 23 12.57 -11.36 -17.61
N GLY A 24 13.85 -11.52 -17.91
CA GLY A 24 14.50 -12.81 -18.03
C GLY A 24 14.70 -13.29 -19.48
N LYS A 25 15.59 -14.27 -19.62
CA LYS A 25 16.03 -14.86 -20.88
C LYS A 25 16.31 -16.35 -20.74
N ALA A 26 16.31 -17.05 -21.87
CA ALA A 26 16.81 -18.41 -21.99
C ALA A 26 18.35 -18.42 -21.95
N LEU A 27 18.93 -19.33 -21.19
CA LEU A 27 20.38 -19.59 -21.13
C LEU A 27 20.81 -20.80 -21.98
N ALA A 28 19.84 -21.64 -22.35
CA ALA A 28 19.97 -22.74 -23.30
C ALA A 28 18.76 -22.74 -24.24
N ASP A 29 18.81 -23.52 -25.32
CA ASP A 29 17.64 -23.75 -26.17
C ASP A 29 16.54 -24.46 -25.35
N LEU A 30 15.32 -23.93 -25.40
CA LEU A 30 14.13 -24.44 -24.74
C LEU A 30 13.10 -24.89 -25.77
N GLU A 31 12.36 -25.94 -25.45
CA GLU A 31 11.19 -26.37 -26.21
C GLU A 31 10.01 -26.58 -25.27
N ASP A 32 8.84 -26.06 -25.64
CA ASP A 32 7.59 -26.40 -24.96
C ASP A 32 7.10 -27.76 -25.47
N PRO A 33 6.93 -28.76 -24.58
CA PRO A 33 6.64 -30.12 -25.02
C PRO A 33 5.26 -30.27 -25.67
N ALA A 34 4.30 -29.40 -25.35
CA ALA A 34 2.92 -29.47 -25.80
C ALA A 34 2.69 -28.74 -27.14
N THR A 35 3.28 -27.56 -27.30
CA THR A 35 3.10 -26.67 -28.46
C THR A 35 4.24 -26.78 -29.46
N LYS A 36 5.37 -27.40 -29.08
CA LYS A 36 6.62 -27.44 -29.86
C LYS A 36 7.22 -26.06 -30.14
N GLN A 37 6.78 -25.04 -29.42
CA GLN A 37 7.40 -23.72 -29.49
C GLN A 37 8.84 -23.81 -29.01
N GLN A 38 9.76 -23.14 -29.69
CA GLN A 38 11.18 -23.08 -29.31
C GLN A 38 11.58 -21.67 -28.90
N ILE A 39 12.44 -21.57 -27.88
CA ILE A 39 13.14 -20.35 -27.49
C ILE A 39 14.63 -20.64 -27.53
N LYS A 40 15.38 -19.87 -28.31
CA LYS A 40 16.83 -20.06 -28.46
C LYS A 40 17.60 -19.42 -27.31
N ALA A 41 18.77 -19.98 -27.00
CA ALA A 41 19.67 -19.40 -26.01
C ALA A 41 19.92 -17.91 -26.29
N GLY A 42 19.79 -17.07 -25.26
CA GLY A 42 19.95 -15.61 -25.33
C GLY A 42 18.65 -14.83 -25.57
N GLN A 43 17.57 -15.46 -26.05
CA GLN A 43 16.30 -14.78 -26.29
C GLN A 43 15.57 -14.44 -24.99
N GLN A 44 14.84 -13.32 -24.99
CA GLN A 44 13.94 -12.93 -23.91
C GLN A 44 12.79 -13.93 -23.76
N LEU A 45 12.46 -14.25 -22.51
CA LEU A 45 11.32 -15.11 -22.23
C LEU A 45 10.00 -14.34 -22.45
N PRO A 46 8.98 -14.98 -23.05
CA PRO A 46 7.68 -14.36 -23.29
C PRO A 46 6.79 -14.32 -22.03
N GLY A 47 7.14 -15.07 -20.98
CA GLY A 47 6.37 -15.13 -19.74
C GLY A 47 6.92 -16.17 -18.75
N PHE A 48 6.53 -16.06 -17.49
CA PHE A 48 7.09 -16.88 -16.39
C PHE A 48 6.83 -18.38 -16.52
N ALA A 49 5.85 -18.82 -17.32
CA ALA A 49 5.61 -20.24 -17.59
C ALA A 49 6.79 -20.95 -18.28
N TRP A 50 7.72 -20.18 -18.87
CA TRP A 50 8.94 -20.69 -19.48
C TRP A 50 10.11 -20.84 -18.51
N LEU A 51 10.01 -20.32 -17.29
CA LEU A 51 11.08 -20.43 -16.29
C LEU A 51 11.27 -21.90 -15.89
N LYS A 52 12.53 -22.27 -15.68
CA LYS A 52 12.99 -23.61 -15.30
C LYS A 52 13.84 -23.55 -14.04
N ASP A 53 13.80 -24.63 -13.27
CA ASP A 53 14.55 -24.83 -12.03
C ASP A 53 15.90 -25.54 -12.25
N ASP A 54 16.26 -25.83 -13.50
CA ASP A 54 17.48 -26.55 -13.90
C ASP A 54 18.65 -25.64 -14.32
N GLY A 55 18.48 -24.32 -14.19
CA GLY A 55 19.50 -23.33 -14.58
C GLY A 55 19.51 -22.96 -16.07
N THR A 56 18.58 -23.47 -16.89
CA THR A 56 18.47 -23.11 -18.31
C THR A 56 17.77 -21.78 -18.56
N THR A 57 17.30 -21.11 -17.51
CA THR A 57 16.68 -19.78 -17.57
C THR A 57 17.24 -18.83 -16.52
N SER A 58 17.19 -17.52 -16.80
CA SER A 58 17.51 -16.47 -15.84
C SER A 58 16.39 -15.43 -15.84
N CYS A 59 16.03 -14.90 -14.66
CA CYS A 59 15.00 -13.86 -14.52
C CYS A 59 15.22 -13.10 -13.21
N GLY A 60 15.35 -11.77 -13.29
CA GLY A 60 15.56 -10.91 -12.13
C GLY A 60 14.30 -10.73 -11.28
N ASN A 61 13.11 -10.81 -11.88
CA ASN A 61 11.85 -10.82 -11.15
C ASN A 61 10.78 -11.61 -11.91
N TRP A 62 10.45 -12.80 -11.43
CA TRP A 62 9.59 -13.75 -12.14
C TRP A 62 8.19 -13.20 -12.46
N ILE A 63 7.59 -12.39 -11.60
CA ILE A 63 6.27 -11.78 -11.87
C ILE A 63 6.31 -10.75 -13.00
N TYR A 64 7.48 -10.23 -13.35
CA TYR A 64 7.70 -9.31 -14.47
C TYR A 64 8.11 -10.03 -15.76
N CYS A 65 8.33 -11.35 -15.74
CA CYS A 65 8.59 -12.10 -16.96
C CYS A 65 7.40 -11.99 -17.92
N GLY A 66 7.66 -11.43 -19.11
CA GLY A 66 6.67 -10.98 -20.10
C GLY A 66 6.63 -9.46 -20.28
N SER A 67 7.31 -8.66 -19.44
CA SER A 67 7.35 -7.19 -19.57
C SER A 67 8.24 -6.71 -20.72
N PHE A 68 9.27 -7.48 -21.10
CA PHE A 68 10.15 -7.19 -22.23
C PHE A 68 10.46 -8.49 -22.99
N THR A 69 9.71 -8.75 -24.05
CA THR A 69 9.81 -9.98 -24.84
C THR A 69 10.61 -9.75 -26.14
N GLU A 70 10.77 -10.77 -26.97
CA GLU A 70 11.27 -10.60 -28.34
C GLU A 70 10.36 -9.68 -29.19
N ALA A 71 9.08 -9.55 -28.86
CA ALA A 71 8.18 -8.57 -29.46
C ALA A 71 8.45 -7.12 -29.00
N GLY A 72 9.40 -6.90 -28.10
CA GLY A 72 9.82 -5.60 -27.60
C GLY A 72 9.34 -5.28 -26.18
N ASN A 73 9.46 -4.00 -25.83
CA ASN A 73 9.14 -3.48 -24.51
C ASN A 73 7.63 -3.31 -24.32
N GLN A 74 6.99 -4.22 -23.59
CA GLN A 74 5.55 -4.19 -23.35
C GLN A 74 5.16 -3.04 -22.40
N THR A 75 6.05 -2.61 -21.51
CA THR A 75 5.78 -1.51 -20.56
C THR A 75 5.69 -0.15 -21.23
N ALA A 76 6.19 -0.03 -22.47
CA ALA A 76 6.20 1.20 -23.25
C ALA A 76 4.98 1.33 -24.19
N ARG A 77 4.07 0.34 -24.22
CA ARG A 77 2.90 0.39 -25.10
C ARG A 77 1.95 1.53 -24.72
N ARG A 78 1.31 2.15 -25.72
CA ARG A 78 0.44 3.32 -25.58
C ARG A 78 -0.88 3.18 -26.33
N ASP A 79 -1.38 1.95 -26.47
CA ASP A 79 -2.67 1.71 -27.11
C ASP A 79 -3.81 1.88 -26.07
N PRO A 80 -4.65 2.92 -26.18
CA PRO A 80 -5.71 3.20 -25.22
C PRO A 80 -6.99 2.39 -25.50
N SER A 81 -7.01 1.48 -26.48
CA SER A 81 -8.21 0.74 -26.86
C SER A 81 -8.82 -0.03 -25.68
N ASP A 82 -10.14 0.09 -25.50
CA ASP A 82 -10.92 -0.73 -24.56
C ASP A 82 -12.18 -1.27 -25.23
N PRO A 83 -12.06 -2.38 -25.98
CA PRO A 83 -13.20 -2.98 -26.68
C PRO A 83 -14.34 -3.43 -25.75
N SER A 84 -14.01 -3.69 -24.48
CA SER A 84 -14.96 -4.17 -23.47
C SER A 84 -15.81 -3.06 -22.84
N ASN A 85 -15.34 -1.81 -22.91
CA ASN A 85 -15.88 -0.66 -22.17
C ASN A 85 -15.91 -0.87 -20.64
N LEU A 86 -14.99 -1.70 -20.12
CA LEU A 86 -14.83 -2.00 -18.68
C LEU A 86 -13.60 -1.30 -18.07
N GLY A 87 -12.87 -0.49 -18.84
CA GLY A 87 -11.69 0.24 -18.41
C GLY A 87 -10.41 -0.60 -18.32
N LEU A 88 -10.29 -1.71 -19.07
CA LEU A 88 -9.16 -2.65 -18.95
C LEU A 88 -7.89 -2.17 -19.68
N HIS A 89 -8.04 -1.55 -20.84
CA HIS A 89 -6.93 -1.00 -21.67
C HIS A 89 -5.71 -1.95 -21.78
N PRO A 90 -5.86 -3.20 -22.28
CA PRO A 90 -4.81 -4.21 -22.23
C PRO A 90 -3.56 -3.84 -23.03
N GLY A 91 -3.67 -2.94 -24.00
CA GLY A 91 -2.58 -2.40 -24.82
C GLY A 91 -1.85 -1.19 -24.21
N TRP A 92 -2.25 -0.70 -23.03
CA TRP A 92 -1.59 0.43 -22.37
C TRP A 92 -0.66 -0.05 -21.26
N GLY A 93 0.65 0.23 -21.41
CA GLY A 93 1.69 -0.33 -20.54
C GLY A 93 1.62 -1.85 -20.45
N TRP A 94 1.98 -2.39 -19.29
CA TRP A 94 1.89 -3.82 -18.99
C TRP A 94 1.73 -4.01 -17.47
N SER A 95 0.75 -4.81 -17.06
CA SER A 95 0.52 -5.13 -15.65
C SER A 95 1.12 -6.50 -15.30
N TRP A 96 1.80 -6.61 -14.18
CA TRP A 96 2.06 -7.94 -13.61
C TRP A 96 0.81 -8.45 -12.88
N PRO A 97 0.59 -9.77 -12.82
CA PRO A 97 1.29 -10.82 -13.57
C PRO A 97 0.70 -11.03 -14.99
N ALA A 98 1.56 -11.25 -15.98
CA ALA A 98 1.18 -11.64 -17.36
C ALA A 98 0.10 -10.76 -18.03
N ASN A 99 0.10 -9.46 -17.75
CA ASN A 99 -0.87 -8.47 -18.25
C ASN A 99 -2.32 -8.64 -17.74
N ARG A 100 -2.54 -9.42 -16.68
CA ARG A 100 -3.83 -9.51 -15.97
C ARG A 100 -4.14 -8.19 -15.30
N ARG A 101 -5.30 -7.60 -15.62
CA ARG A 101 -5.70 -6.28 -15.09
C ARG A 101 -6.52 -6.41 -13.82
N VAL A 102 -7.30 -7.49 -13.70
CA VAL A 102 -8.08 -7.83 -12.51
C VAL A 102 -7.62 -9.19 -11.98
N LEU A 103 -7.01 -9.20 -10.80
CA LEU A 103 -6.65 -10.45 -10.12
C LEU A 103 -7.89 -11.24 -9.70
N TYR A 104 -7.75 -12.56 -9.62
CA TYR A 104 -8.80 -13.49 -9.21
C TYR A 104 -10.04 -13.47 -10.12
N ASN A 105 -9.90 -13.02 -11.37
CA ASN A 105 -11.03 -12.82 -12.29
C ASN A 105 -11.83 -14.10 -12.60
N ARG A 106 -11.30 -15.31 -12.36
CA ARG A 106 -12.09 -16.56 -12.36
C ARG A 106 -13.27 -16.51 -11.38
N ALA A 107 -13.15 -15.81 -10.25
CA ALA A 107 -14.23 -15.63 -9.28
C ALA A 107 -15.36 -14.70 -9.78
N SER A 108 -15.20 -14.04 -10.94
CA SER A 108 -16.28 -13.31 -11.62
C SER A 108 -17.31 -14.23 -12.28
N CYS A 109 -17.07 -15.54 -12.27
CA CYS A 109 -17.97 -16.57 -12.77
C CYS A 109 -18.42 -17.54 -11.69
N ASP A 110 -19.57 -18.18 -11.94
CA ASP A 110 -20.06 -19.32 -11.18
C ASP A 110 -19.19 -20.59 -11.34
N ALA A 111 -19.65 -21.69 -10.73
CA ALA A 111 -18.97 -22.98 -10.79
C ALA A 111 -18.92 -23.56 -12.20
N ASP A 112 -19.91 -23.26 -13.06
CA ASP A 112 -19.97 -23.68 -14.47
C ASP A 112 -19.12 -22.78 -15.40
N GLY A 113 -18.58 -21.68 -14.89
CA GLY A 113 -17.82 -20.72 -15.65
C GLY A 113 -18.65 -19.70 -16.42
N LYS A 114 -19.91 -19.51 -16.01
CA LYS A 114 -20.78 -18.44 -16.51
C LYS A 114 -20.58 -17.18 -15.66
N PRO A 115 -20.41 -16.01 -16.27
CA PRO A 115 -20.27 -14.76 -15.53
C PRO A 115 -21.47 -14.47 -14.62
N TRP A 116 -21.21 -14.04 -13.37
CA TRP A 116 -22.26 -13.64 -12.42
C TRP A 116 -23.09 -12.46 -12.91
N ASP A 117 -22.42 -11.49 -13.55
CA ASP A 117 -23.06 -10.36 -14.20
C ASP A 117 -22.71 -10.36 -15.70
N PRO A 118 -23.67 -10.68 -16.58
CA PRO A 118 -23.46 -10.70 -18.03
C PRO A 118 -23.07 -9.35 -18.65
N THR A 119 -23.28 -8.22 -17.97
CA THR A 119 -22.89 -6.88 -18.44
C THR A 119 -21.45 -6.52 -18.07
N ARG A 120 -20.84 -7.25 -17.13
CA ARG A 120 -19.48 -7.01 -16.60
C ARG A 120 -18.60 -8.25 -16.73
N LYS A 121 -18.68 -8.95 -17.87
CA LYS A 121 -17.89 -10.18 -18.13
C LYS A 121 -16.41 -9.86 -18.18
N GLN A 122 -15.62 -10.47 -17.28
CA GLN A 122 -14.16 -10.36 -17.31
C GLN A 122 -13.57 -11.55 -18.07
N VAL A 123 -13.88 -12.76 -17.61
CA VAL A 123 -13.52 -14.04 -18.24
C VAL A 123 -14.73 -14.97 -18.24
N TRP A 124 -14.70 -16.04 -19.04
CA TRP A 124 -15.71 -17.09 -19.06
C TRP A 124 -15.15 -18.38 -19.67
N TRP A 125 -15.77 -19.52 -19.36
CA TRP A 125 -15.44 -20.78 -20.01
C TRP A 125 -16.05 -20.82 -21.42
N ASN A 126 -15.23 -21.11 -22.43
CA ASN A 126 -15.69 -21.31 -23.80
C ASN A 126 -15.63 -22.80 -24.15
N GLU A 127 -16.81 -23.42 -24.26
CA GLU A 127 -16.93 -24.86 -24.57
C GLU A 127 -16.37 -25.22 -25.95
N THR A 128 -16.45 -24.31 -26.93
CA THR A 128 -15.94 -24.57 -28.29
C THR A 128 -14.43 -24.66 -28.31
N THR A 129 -13.75 -23.77 -27.59
CA THR A 129 -12.27 -23.74 -27.54
C THR A 129 -11.68 -24.55 -26.40
N GLN A 130 -12.53 -25.08 -25.50
CA GLN A 130 -12.14 -25.75 -24.26
C GLN A 130 -11.13 -24.92 -23.44
N LYS A 131 -11.37 -23.61 -23.35
CA LYS A 131 -10.47 -22.65 -22.69
C LYS A 131 -11.25 -21.55 -21.96
N TRP A 132 -10.65 -21.02 -20.91
CA TRP A 132 -11.00 -19.72 -20.36
C TRP A 132 -10.57 -18.63 -21.35
N VAL A 133 -11.53 -17.79 -21.73
CA VAL A 133 -11.31 -16.62 -22.58
C VAL A 133 -11.92 -15.41 -21.88
N GLY A 134 -11.67 -14.20 -22.36
CA GLY A 134 -12.11 -13.02 -21.65
C GLY A 134 -11.88 -11.71 -22.36
N ASN A 135 -12.46 -10.68 -21.75
CA ASN A 135 -12.07 -9.29 -21.96
C ASN A 135 -10.75 -8.98 -21.22
N ASP A 136 -10.43 -9.72 -20.15
CA ASP A 136 -9.13 -9.72 -19.46
C ASP A 136 -8.38 -11.04 -19.66
N VAL A 137 -7.08 -11.07 -19.36
CA VAL A 137 -6.28 -12.30 -19.33
C VAL A 137 -6.74 -13.16 -18.15
N PRO A 138 -7.06 -14.47 -18.33
CA PRO A 138 -7.44 -15.32 -17.20
C PRO A 138 -6.37 -15.40 -16.12
N ASP A 139 -6.75 -15.03 -14.89
CA ASP A 139 -5.99 -15.31 -13.67
C ASP A 139 -6.29 -16.73 -13.18
N PHE A 140 -6.08 -17.69 -14.08
CA PHE A 140 -6.50 -19.07 -13.90
C PHE A 140 -5.75 -19.99 -14.86
N LYS A 141 -5.77 -21.30 -14.58
CA LYS A 141 -5.29 -22.31 -15.54
C LYS A 141 -6.24 -22.35 -16.74
N VAL A 142 -5.77 -21.88 -17.89
CA VAL A 142 -6.60 -21.59 -19.07
C VAL A 142 -7.38 -22.79 -19.59
N ASP A 143 -6.89 -24.01 -19.37
CA ASP A 143 -7.45 -25.29 -19.83
C ASP A 143 -8.08 -26.11 -18.70
N SER A 144 -8.18 -25.58 -17.47
CA SER A 144 -8.91 -26.24 -16.38
C SER A 144 -10.41 -26.13 -16.59
N LYS A 145 -11.09 -27.27 -16.76
CA LYS A 145 -12.52 -27.31 -17.03
C LYS A 145 -13.29 -26.93 -15.77
N PRO A 146 -14.45 -26.26 -15.86
CA PRO A 146 -15.29 -25.95 -14.70
C PRO A 146 -15.57 -27.16 -13.79
N LYS A 147 -15.80 -28.33 -14.40
CA LYS A 147 -16.01 -29.62 -13.72
C LYS A 147 -14.80 -30.18 -12.97
N ASP A 148 -13.60 -29.64 -13.20
CA ASP A 148 -12.39 -30.06 -12.48
C ASP A 148 -12.32 -29.39 -11.10
N HIS A 149 -13.24 -28.46 -10.80
CA HIS A 149 -13.39 -27.80 -9.51
C HIS A 149 -12.13 -27.12 -8.96
N MET A 150 -11.20 -26.71 -9.83
CA MET A 150 -10.04 -25.91 -9.44
C MET A 150 -10.49 -24.55 -8.89
N GLY A 151 -9.97 -24.17 -7.72
CA GLY A 151 -10.36 -22.93 -7.03
C GLY A 151 -9.74 -21.66 -7.64
N PRO A 152 -10.47 -20.51 -7.65
CA PRO A 152 -10.07 -19.28 -8.34
C PRO A 152 -8.84 -18.57 -7.77
N PHE A 153 -8.38 -18.92 -6.56
CA PHE A 153 -7.25 -18.26 -5.90
C PHE A 153 -5.97 -19.09 -6.09
N ILE A 154 -5.39 -19.01 -7.29
CA ILE A 154 -4.34 -19.93 -7.74
C ILE A 154 -3.02 -19.88 -6.96
N MET A 155 -2.80 -18.82 -6.18
CA MET A 155 -1.63 -18.68 -5.30
C MET A 155 -1.85 -19.26 -3.90
N ASN A 156 -3.08 -19.65 -3.57
CA ASN A 156 -3.39 -20.33 -2.32
C ASN A 156 -3.35 -21.84 -2.54
N PRO A 157 -2.65 -22.63 -1.70
CA PRO A 157 -2.59 -24.09 -1.81
C PRO A 157 -3.97 -24.78 -1.92
N GLU A 158 -4.96 -24.24 -1.22
CA GLU A 158 -6.33 -24.71 -1.18
C GLU A 158 -7.23 -24.14 -2.30
N GLY A 159 -6.73 -23.18 -3.09
CA GLY A 159 -7.46 -22.56 -4.21
C GLY A 159 -8.60 -21.61 -3.83
N VAL A 160 -8.82 -21.33 -2.54
CA VAL A 160 -9.95 -20.51 -2.05
C VAL A 160 -9.52 -19.23 -1.34
N GLY A 161 -10.44 -18.27 -1.25
CA GLY A 161 -10.31 -17.10 -0.39
C GLY A 161 -10.52 -17.50 1.08
N ARG A 162 -9.76 -16.88 1.99
CA ARG A 162 -9.73 -17.26 3.41
C ARG A 162 -10.64 -16.35 4.23
N ILE A 163 -11.69 -16.92 4.81
CA ILE A 163 -12.44 -16.28 5.91
C ILE A 163 -11.72 -16.53 7.24
N PHE A 164 -11.27 -17.77 7.45
CA PHE A 164 -10.34 -18.16 8.51
C PHE A 164 -8.94 -18.26 7.91
N ALA A 165 -8.00 -17.48 8.44
CA ALA A 165 -6.61 -17.56 7.99
C ALA A 165 -5.89 -18.78 8.61
N PRO A 166 -5.02 -19.49 7.85
CA PRO A 166 -4.21 -20.56 8.41
C PRO A 166 -3.40 -20.10 9.63
N LEU A 167 -3.22 -21.00 10.59
CA LEU A 167 -2.42 -20.73 11.78
C LEU A 167 -1.00 -20.30 11.37
N GLY A 168 -0.51 -19.22 11.97
CA GLY A 168 0.80 -18.65 11.66
C GLY A 168 0.85 -17.75 10.42
N ALA A 169 -0.25 -17.57 9.69
CA ALA A 169 -0.31 -16.59 8.60
C ALA A 169 -0.32 -15.15 9.12
N PHE A 170 -0.93 -14.93 10.29
CA PHE A 170 -0.95 -13.65 11.00
C PHE A 170 -0.53 -13.87 12.46
N ALA A 171 0.22 -12.92 13.01
CA ALA A 171 0.78 -12.97 14.36
C ALA A 171 -0.30 -12.87 15.45
N ASP A 172 -1.40 -12.20 15.16
CA ASP A 172 -2.45 -11.80 16.10
C ASP A 172 -3.76 -12.59 15.98
N GLY A 173 -3.81 -13.58 15.08
CA GLY A 173 -4.87 -14.57 15.05
C GLY A 173 -5.45 -14.86 13.67
N PRO A 174 -6.28 -15.91 13.55
CA PRO A 174 -6.86 -16.32 12.27
C PRO A 174 -8.10 -15.50 11.86
N PHE A 175 -8.65 -14.72 12.79
CA PHE A 175 -9.73 -13.77 12.58
C PHE A 175 -9.33 -12.38 13.09
N PRO A 176 -9.82 -11.29 12.48
CA PRO A 176 -9.69 -9.95 13.05
C PRO A 176 -10.39 -9.86 14.41
N GLU A 177 -9.78 -9.15 15.34
CA GLU A 177 -10.33 -8.80 16.65
C GLU A 177 -10.03 -7.32 16.95
N HIS A 178 -10.95 -6.63 17.64
CA HIS A 178 -10.75 -5.21 17.94
C HIS A 178 -9.82 -5.03 19.13
N TYR A 179 -8.73 -4.30 18.91
CA TYR A 179 -7.85 -3.84 19.97
C TYR A 179 -7.65 -2.33 19.87
N GLU A 180 -7.58 -1.67 21.02
CA GLU A 180 -7.31 -0.24 21.10
C GLU A 180 -5.85 0.08 20.72
N PRO A 181 -5.59 1.25 20.09
CA PRO A 181 -4.22 1.75 19.89
C PRO A 181 -3.41 1.75 21.18
N ILE A 182 -2.09 1.69 21.08
CA ILE A 182 -1.23 1.63 22.29
C ILE A 182 -1.42 2.86 23.18
N GLU A 183 -1.64 4.01 22.56
CA GLU A 183 -2.09 5.23 23.24
C GLU A 183 -3.58 5.42 22.93
N SER A 184 -4.45 4.92 23.81
CA SER A 184 -5.91 5.06 23.67
C SER A 184 -6.51 5.93 24.77
N PRO A 185 -7.52 6.77 24.45
CA PRO A 185 -8.21 7.58 25.45
C PRO A 185 -9.03 6.75 26.45
N ILE A 186 -9.28 5.46 26.15
CA ILE A 186 -10.06 4.53 26.96
C ILE A 186 -9.43 3.14 26.99
N ASP A 187 -9.88 2.31 27.93
CA ASP A 187 -9.68 0.86 27.85
C ASP A 187 -10.67 0.24 26.84
N ASN A 188 -10.34 -0.93 26.31
CA ASN A 188 -11.17 -1.59 25.30
C ASN A 188 -12.51 -2.04 25.89
N PRO A 189 -13.66 -1.56 25.40
CA PRO A 189 -14.97 -1.92 25.95
C PRO A 189 -15.37 -3.39 25.75
N LEU A 190 -14.84 -4.07 24.72
CA LEU A 190 -15.19 -5.47 24.42
C LEU A 190 -14.49 -6.45 25.38
N HIS A 191 -13.23 -6.17 25.70
CA HIS A 191 -12.42 -6.99 26.62
C HIS A 191 -11.38 -6.12 27.36
N PRO A 192 -11.79 -5.44 28.45
CA PRO A 192 -10.92 -4.50 29.17
C PRO A 192 -9.63 -5.12 29.73
N ALA A 193 -9.62 -6.43 29.99
CA ALA A 193 -8.42 -7.15 30.43
C ALA A 193 -7.34 -7.25 29.35
N GLN A 194 -7.71 -7.06 28.07
CA GLN A 194 -6.82 -7.10 26.91
C GLN A 194 -7.09 -5.87 26.03
N THR A 195 -6.78 -4.68 26.54
CA THR A 195 -7.07 -3.42 25.83
C THR A 195 -6.40 -3.35 24.46
N HIS A 196 -5.10 -3.69 24.41
CA HIS A 196 -4.28 -3.57 23.21
C HIS A 196 -4.00 -4.93 22.57
N ASN A 197 -3.53 -4.93 21.33
CA ASN A 197 -3.15 -6.16 20.65
C ASN A 197 -2.07 -6.93 21.47
N PRO A 198 -2.32 -8.20 21.84
CA PRO A 198 -1.48 -8.94 22.79
C PRO A 198 -0.09 -9.28 22.25
N VAL A 199 0.13 -9.22 20.94
CA VAL A 199 1.40 -9.59 20.30
C VAL A 199 2.20 -8.40 19.80
N VAL A 200 1.70 -7.17 19.99
CA VAL A 200 2.48 -5.96 19.68
C VAL A 200 3.73 -5.90 20.55
N LYS A 201 4.88 -5.73 19.89
CA LYS A 201 6.15 -5.55 20.58
C LYS A 201 6.32 -4.09 21.00
N ARG A 202 6.36 -3.87 22.32
CA ARG A 202 6.81 -2.60 22.90
C ARG A 202 8.31 -2.63 23.11
N PHE A 203 9.01 -1.64 22.57
CA PHE A 203 10.43 -1.48 22.81
C PHE A 203 10.66 -0.83 24.19
N LYS A 204 11.89 -0.88 24.70
CA LYS A 204 12.24 -0.52 26.09
C LYS A 204 13.44 0.43 26.18
N THR A 205 13.80 1.09 25.08
CA THR A 205 14.85 2.11 25.10
C THR A 205 14.33 3.36 25.82
N PRO A 206 15.21 4.29 26.24
CA PRO A 206 14.80 5.56 26.83
C PRO A 206 13.86 6.40 25.95
N ASP A 207 13.85 6.15 24.64
CA ASP A 207 13.03 6.85 23.66
C ASP A 207 11.65 6.20 23.43
N ASP A 208 11.45 4.97 23.92
CA ASP A 208 10.18 4.23 23.79
C ASP A 208 9.18 4.65 24.86
N LYS A 209 8.64 5.85 24.65
CA LYS A 209 7.67 6.48 25.55
C LYS A 209 6.26 6.37 24.99
N TYR A 210 5.34 5.93 25.82
CA TYR A 210 3.92 5.77 25.48
C TYR A 210 3.07 6.56 26.48
N ALA A 211 2.27 7.49 25.97
CA ALA A 211 1.42 8.37 26.74
C ALA A 211 0.16 7.63 27.23
N THR A 212 -0.32 8.02 28.41
CA THR A 212 -1.62 7.58 28.91
C THR A 212 -2.52 8.79 29.20
N PRO A 213 -3.85 8.59 29.27
CA PRO A 213 -4.77 9.63 29.75
C PRO A 213 -4.43 10.16 31.15
N LYS A 214 -3.81 9.34 32.02
CA LYS A 214 -3.40 9.73 33.38
C LYS A 214 -2.28 10.78 33.37
N ASP A 215 -1.46 10.78 32.32
CA ASP A 215 -0.41 11.77 32.12
C ASP A 215 -0.96 13.07 31.50
N GLY A 216 -2.27 13.15 31.27
CA GLY A 216 -2.99 14.30 30.71
C GLY A 216 -3.06 14.33 29.18
N TYR A 217 -2.53 13.32 28.48
CA TYR A 217 -2.66 13.22 27.02
C TYR A 217 -4.03 12.59 26.70
N THR A 218 -5.01 13.42 26.35
CA THR A 218 -6.42 13.01 26.22
C THR A 218 -7.01 13.29 24.84
N VAL A 219 -6.25 13.98 23.97
CA VAL A 219 -6.67 14.32 22.62
C VAL A 219 -6.09 13.28 21.67
N VAL A 220 -6.94 12.68 20.84
CA VAL A 220 -6.49 11.76 19.78
C VAL A 220 -5.88 12.57 18.64
N CYS A 221 -4.68 12.22 18.22
CA CYS A 221 -4.01 12.82 17.08
C CYS A 221 -3.92 11.83 15.93
N THR A 222 -4.18 12.32 14.72
CA THR A 222 -3.93 11.58 13.49
C THR A 222 -3.13 12.43 12.50
N THR A 223 -2.30 11.76 11.70
CA THR A 223 -1.47 12.40 10.67
C THR A 223 -1.90 12.02 9.28
N TYR A 224 -1.92 12.98 8.34
CA TYR A 224 -2.38 12.73 6.96
C TYR A 224 -1.71 13.67 5.96
N ARG A 225 -2.21 13.64 4.73
CA ARG A 225 -1.66 14.34 3.57
C ARG A 225 -2.64 15.38 3.06
N LEU A 226 -2.11 16.36 2.35
CA LEU A 226 -2.85 17.34 1.57
C LEU A 226 -2.59 17.12 0.09
N THR A 227 -3.57 17.40 -0.75
CA THR A 227 -3.50 17.19 -2.21
C THR A 227 -2.30 17.94 -2.82
N GLU A 228 -2.02 19.12 -2.29
CA GLU A 228 -1.03 20.06 -2.78
C GLU A 228 0.40 19.65 -2.43
N LEU A 229 0.59 18.71 -1.50
CA LEU A 229 1.90 18.38 -0.95
C LEU A 229 2.18 16.87 -0.93
N TYR A 230 3.36 16.47 -1.41
CA TYR A 230 3.85 15.11 -1.36
C TYR A 230 4.95 14.95 -0.31
N HIS A 231 4.57 14.36 0.83
CA HIS A 231 5.45 14.12 1.98
C HIS A 231 6.26 15.39 2.30
N TYR A 232 7.59 15.27 2.36
CA TYR A 232 8.52 16.37 2.61
C TYR A 232 9.22 16.85 1.33
N TRP A 233 8.77 16.39 0.15
CA TRP A 233 9.43 16.68 -1.12
C TRP A 233 8.95 18.00 -1.72
N THR A 234 7.65 18.14 -1.97
CA THR A 234 7.10 19.28 -2.73
C THR A 234 7.19 20.61 -2.01
N LYS A 235 7.56 20.65 -0.73
CA LYS A 235 7.96 21.88 -0.04
C LYS A 235 9.28 22.49 -0.55
N ASN A 236 9.93 21.85 -1.52
CA ASN A 236 11.03 22.38 -2.32
C ASN A 236 10.56 22.89 -3.70
N ASN A 237 9.26 22.86 -3.99
CA ASN A 237 8.67 23.41 -5.21
C ASN A 237 7.91 24.70 -4.88
N PRO A 238 8.28 25.86 -5.46
CA PRO A 238 7.64 27.14 -5.18
C PRO A 238 6.12 27.16 -5.38
N MET A 239 5.59 26.45 -6.38
CA MET A 239 4.15 26.42 -6.67
C MET A 239 3.38 25.72 -5.55
N ASN A 240 3.85 24.55 -5.11
CA ASN A 240 3.21 23.81 -4.03
C ASN A 240 3.26 24.58 -2.70
N VAL A 241 4.38 25.26 -2.43
CA VAL A 241 4.57 26.10 -1.24
C VAL A 241 3.67 27.34 -1.22
N GLN A 242 3.17 27.80 -2.37
CA GLN A 242 2.17 28.87 -2.44
C GLN A 242 0.77 28.38 -2.11
N LEU A 243 0.41 27.14 -2.51
CA LEU A 243 -0.93 26.60 -2.28
C LEU A 243 -1.21 26.29 -0.80
N VAL A 244 -0.23 25.74 -0.09
CA VAL A 244 -0.31 25.51 1.36
C VAL A 244 0.87 26.21 2.02
N PRO A 245 0.70 27.49 2.39
CA PRO A 245 1.84 28.31 2.71
C PRO A 245 2.38 28.14 4.13
N GLU A 246 1.60 27.62 5.05
CA GLU A 246 2.03 27.48 6.44
C GLU A 246 1.47 26.17 6.99
N PRO A 247 2.21 25.53 7.91
CA PRO A 247 1.71 24.35 8.59
C PRO A 247 0.55 24.71 9.51
N PHE A 248 -0.38 23.77 9.65
CA PHE A 248 -1.54 23.92 10.53
C PHE A 248 -1.89 22.63 11.25
N VAL A 249 -2.70 22.76 12.29
CA VAL A 249 -3.36 21.68 13.03
C VAL A 249 -4.86 21.89 12.90
N GLU A 250 -5.57 20.90 12.37
CA GLU A 250 -7.02 20.94 12.33
C GLU A 250 -7.62 20.64 13.70
N ILE A 251 -8.43 21.57 14.20
CA ILE A 251 -9.11 21.44 15.49
C ILE A 251 -10.61 21.66 15.31
N SER A 252 -11.42 20.93 16.06
CA SER A 252 -12.87 21.11 16.01
C SER A 252 -13.27 22.50 16.55
N ALA A 253 -14.32 23.10 15.98
CA ALA A 253 -14.88 24.36 16.48
C ALA A 253 -15.24 24.29 17.97
N GLN A 254 -15.82 23.18 18.43
CA GLN A 254 -16.18 22.98 19.83
C GLN A 254 -14.95 23.01 20.76
N MET A 255 -13.89 22.28 20.40
CA MET A 255 -12.65 22.28 21.18
C MET A 255 -12.00 23.67 21.20
N ALA A 256 -12.00 24.36 20.05
CA ALA A 256 -11.45 25.71 19.94
C ALA A 256 -12.21 26.69 20.83
N ASP A 257 -13.54 26.64 20.86
CA ASP A 257 -14.39 27.47 21.72
C ASP A 257 -14.15 27.16 23.22
N GLU A 258 -14.12 25.87 23.60
CA GLU A 258 -13.85 25.44 24.98
C GLU A 258 -12.46 25.87 25.47
N MET A 259 -11.49 26.00 24.56
CA MET A 259 -10.10 26.39 24.87
C MET A 259 -9.80 27.88 24.60
N GLY A 260 -10.76 28.65 24.08
CA GLY A 260 -10.56 30.05 23.70
C GLY A 260 -9.53 30.26 22.58
N ILE A 261 -9.43 29.32 21.63
CA ILE A 261 -8.50 29.35 20.49
C ILE A 261 -9.21 29.90 19.26
N LYS A 262 -8.62 30.89 18.61
CA LYS A 262 -9.12 31.41 17.32
C LYS A 262 -8.37 30.78 16.15
N GLY A 263 -9.05 30.69 15.00
CA GLY A 263 -8.41 30.26 13.75
C GLY A 263 -7.21 31.14 13.40
N GLY A 264 -6.12 30.51 12.98
CA GLY A 264 -4.86 31.17 12.62
C GLY A 264 -3.90 31.44 13.79
N GLU A 265 -4.35 31.32 15.05
CA GLU A 265 -3.46 31.39 16.22
C GLU A 265 -2.50 30.20 16.24
N LYS A 266 -1.28 30.40 16.75
CA LYS A 266 -0.34 29.29 16.94
C LYS A 266 -0.80 28.43 18.12
N VAL A 267 -0.78 27.13 17.91
CA VAL A 267 -1.02 26.12 18.95
C VAL A 267 0.21 25.24 19.06
N LYS A 268 0.45 24.76 20.27
CA LYS A 268 1.47 23.77 20.57
C LYS A 268 0.79 22.44 20.81
N VAL A 269 1.12 21.45 19.99
CA VAL A 269 0.70 20.06 20.18
C VAL A 269 1.88 19.30 20.77
N SER A 270 1.70 18.67 21.92
CA SER A 270 2.74 17.87 22.55
C SER A 270 2.31 16.43 22.75
N SER A 271 3.24 15.50 22.54
CA SER A 271 3.14 14.13 23.01
C SER A 271 4.15 13.92 24.15
N ILE A 272 4.26 12.71 24.68
CA ILE A 272 5.33 12.37 25.64
C ILE A 272 6.74 12.37 25.00
N ARG A 273 6.81 12.43 23.65
CA ARG A 273 8.05 12.37 22.88
C ARG A 273 8.57 13.73 22.43
N GLY A 274 7.71 14.74 22.29
CA GLY A 274 8.10 16.03 21.76
C GLY A 274 6.92 16.96 21.49
N GLU A 275 7.20 18.07 20.81
CA GLU A 275 6.23 19.12 20.50
C GLU A 275 6.25 19.54 19.02
N TYR A 276 5.14 20.10 18.59
CA TYR A 276 4.91 20.61 17.25
C TYR A 276 4.10 21.90 17.33
N ILE A 277 4.59 22.98 16.71
CA ILE A 277 3.95 24.29 16.73
C ILE A 277 3.52 24.67 15.32
N ALA A 278 2.23 24.94 15.16
CA ALA A 278 1.63 25.32 13.88
C ALA A 278 0.34 26.12 14.12
N LYS A 279 -0.25 26.66 13.05
CA LYS A 279 -1.50 27.44 13.16
C LYS A 279 -2.71 26.55 13.41
N ALA A 280 -3.67 26.99 14.21
CA ALA A 280 -4.95 26.33 14.36
C ALA A 280 -5.83 26.56 13.13
N MET A 281 -6.19 25.49 12.42
CA MET A 281 -7.27 25.49 11.44
C MET A 281 -8.55 25.04 12.15
N VAL A 282 -9.32 26.00 12.67
CA VAL A 282 -10.60 25.73 13.32
C VAL A 282 -11.64 25.33 12.28
N THR A 283 -12.28 24.19 12.45
CA THR A 283 -13.21 23.64 11.46
C THR A 283 -14.39 22.90 12.07
N LYS A 284 -15.50 22.84 11.35
CA LYS A 284 -16.67 22.00 11.68
C LYS A 284 -16.59 20.59 11.07
N ARG A 285 -15.58 20.33 10.22
CA ARG A 285 -15.35 19.02 9.56
C ARG A 285 -14.93 17.94 10.56
N ILE A 286 -14.18 18.34 11.59
CA ILE A 286 -13.79 17.48 12.70
C ILE A 286 -14.72 17.76 13.88
N LYS A 287 -15.23 16.70 14.49
CA LYS A 287 -16.11 16.76 15.67
C LYS A 287 -15.53 15.91 16.79
N SER A 288 -15.93 16.24 18.02
CA SER A 288 -15.77 15.33 19.15
C SER A 288 -16.54 14.04 18.91
N MET A 289 -16.08 12.98 19.57
CA MET A 289 -16.71 11.66 19.57
C MET A 289 -17.17 11.35 20.99
N MET A 290 -18.26 10.60 21.10
CA MET A 290 -18.65 9.97 22.36
C MET A 290 -18.18 8.52 22.31
N ILE A 291 -17.16 8.18 23.10
CA ILE A 291 -16.54 6.85 23.13
C ILE A 291 -16.66 6.32 24.55
N ASP A 292 -17.39 5.21 24.73
CA ASP A 292 -17.67 4.62 26.05
C ASP A 292 -18.16 5.65 27.08
N GLY A 293 -19.15 6.47 26.67
CA GLY A 293 -19.72 7.54 27.49
C GLY A 293 -18.81 8.77 27.70
N LYS A 294 -17.58 8.78 27.19
CA LYS A 294 -16.63 9.89 27.34
C LYS A 294 -16.58 10.74 26.07
N LYS A 295 -16.59 12.06 26.24
CA LYS A 295 -16.32 12.99 25.14
C LYS A 295 -14.82 12.98 24.86
N VAL A 296 -14.44 12.59 23.65
CA VAL A 296 -13.05 12.54 23.17
C VAL A 296 -12.90 13.51 22.01
N TYR A 297 -11.87 14.35 22.07
CA TYR A 297 -11.47 15.20 20.96
C TYR A 297 -10.45 14.50 20.07
N GLN A 298 -10.52 14.79 18.78
CA GLN A 298 -9.50 14.42 17.82
C GLN A 298 -8.99 15.67 17.10
N ILE A 299 -7.70 15.66 16.75
CA ILE A 299 -7.05 16.70 15.95
C ILE A 299 -6.33 16.07 14.77
N GLY A 300 -6.17 16.87 13.73
CA GLY A 300 -5.51 16.47 12.50
C GLY A 300 -4.23 17.24 12.22
N ILE A 301 -3.15 16.56 11.83
CA ILE A 301 -1.90 17.22 11.45
C ILE A 301 -1.43 16.74 10.07
N PRO A 302 -1.44 17.62 9.04
CA PRO A 302 -0.73 17.38 7.80
C PRO A 302 0.77 17.18 8.02
N ILE A 303 1.36 16.18 7.36
CA ILE A 303 2.76 15.77 7.61
C ILE A 303 3.83 16.66 6.99
N HIS A 304 3.50 17.79 6.37
CA HIS A 304 4.38 18.37 5.34
C HIS A 304 5.46 19.33 5.87
N GLN A 305 5.39 19.73 7.14
CA GLN A 305 6.44 20.51 7.80
C GLN A 305 7.63 19.63 8.18
N GLY A 306 8.86 20.12 7.99
CA GLY A 306 10.04 19.41 8.48
C GLY A 306 11.18 20.35 8.82
N TYR A 307 12.43 19.96 8.57
CA TYR A 307 13.62 20.74 8.96
C TYR A 307 14.36 21.42 7.79
N ARG A 308 13.99 21.10 6.55
CA ARG A 308 14.53 21.65 5.29
C ARG A 308 13.41 21.88 4.29
N GLY A 309 13.56 22.87 3.42
CA GLY A 309 12.52 23.30 2.48
C GLY A 309 12.56 24.81 2.33
N ILE A 310 11.90 25.35 1.30
CA ILE A 310 11.99 26.78 0.97
C ILE A 310 11.67 27.65 2.19
N LYS A 311 10.62 27.32 2.94
CA LYS A 311 10.18 28.11 4.10
C LYS A 311 10.98 27.84 5.36
N GLU A 312 11.33 26.58 5.61
CA GLU A 312 12.15 26.21 6.77
C GLU A 312 13.59 26.76 6.67
N ASP A 313 14.16 26.78 5.46
CA ASP A 313 15.50 27.31 5.21
C ASP A 313 15.55 28.83 5.33
N GLU A 314 14.49 29.52 4.92
CA GLU A 314 14.28 30.97 5.14
C GLU A 314 13.88 31.33 6.59
N GLY A 315 13.68 30.35 7.46
CA GLY A 315 13.27 30.56 8.85
C GLY A 315 11.83 31.07 9.01
N LYS A 316 10.98 30.88 7.99
CA LYS A 316 9.57 31.28 8.01
C LYS A 316 8.68 30.25 8.70
N ASP A 317 9.04 28.98 8.60
CA ASP A 317 8.37 27.85 9.27
C ASP A 317 9.29 27.23 10.33
N ALA A 318 8.68 26.63 11.36
CA ALA A 318 9.43 25.90 12.38
C ALA A 318 10.08 24.64 11.79
N ARG A 319 11.25 24.25 12.33
CA ARG A 319 12.04 23.13 11.84
C ARG A 319 11.70 21.80 12.53
N THR A 320 10.42 21.53 12.74
CA THR A 320 9.93 20.35 13.49
C THR A 320 9.18 19.38 12.58
N LEU A 321 9.48 18.10 12.70
CA LEU A 321 8.70 17.04 12.03
C LEU A 321 7.55 16.59 12.92
N VAL A 322 6.38 16.36 12.33
CA VAL A 322 5.23 15.82 13.08
C VAL A 322 5.51 14.44 13.69
N ASN A 323 6.41 13.65 13.08
CA ASN A 323 6.78 12.33 13.60
C ASN A 323 7.57 12.39 14.92
N LEU A 324 7.97 13.57 15.39
CA LEU A 324 8.40 13.75 16.78
C LEU A 324 7.26 13.46 17.77
N LEU A 325 5.99 13.53 17.32
CA LEU A 325 4.82 13.23 18.13
C LEU A 325 4.41 11.76 18.10
N THR A 326 4.79 10.99 17.09
CA THR A 326 4.25 9.65 16.83
C THR A 326 4.93 8.58 17.70
N PRO A 327 4.19 7.56 18.18
CA PRO A 327 4.74 6.53 19.05
C PRO A 327 5.64 5.53 18.30
N THR A 328 6.59 4.94 19.01
CA THR A 328 7.44 3.84 18.52
C THR A 328 6.74 2.49 18.66
N VAL A 329 5.57 2.38 18.01
CA VAL A 329 4.71 1.18 17.99
C VAL A 329 4.59 0.73 16.55
N PHE A 330 4.59 -0.59 16.35
CA PHE A 330 4.52 -1.18 15.02
C PHE A 330 3.52 -2.34 14.98
N ASP A 331 2.86 -2.47 13.84
CA ASP A 331 2.05 -3.64 13.49
C ASP A 331 2.87 -4.94 13.67
N PRO A 332 2.33 -5.99 14.31
CA PRO A 332 3.08 -7.20 14.64
C PRO A 332 3.43 -8.06 13.43
N ASN A 333 2.81 -7.83 12.27
CA ASN A 333 3.03 -8.59 11.05
C ASN A 333 4.04 -7.90 10.12
N ALA A 334 3.77 -6.65 9.76
CA ALA A 334 4.49 -5.87 8.76
C ALA A 334 5.46 -4.84 9.35
N TYR A 335 5.50 -4.69 10.68
CA TYR A 335 6.30 -3.66 11.36
C TYR A 335 5.99 -2.25 10.86
N THR A 336 4.73 -1.99 10.50
CA THR A 336 4.28 -0.66 10.05
C THR A 336 3.95 0.21 11.26
N PRO A 337 4.47 1.45 11.35
CA PRO A 337 4.25 2.29 12.53
C PRO A 337 2.80 2.76 12.76
N GLU A 338 2.41 2.92 14.03
CA GLU A 338 1.10 3.43 14.45
C GLU A 338 1.01 4.97 14.35
N PHE A 339 0.96 5.50 13.12
CA PHE A 339 0.94 6.96 12.88
C PHE A 339 -0.47 7.58 12.80
N LYS A 340 -1.53 6.79 12.98
CA LYS A 340 -2.92 7.20 12.67
C LYS A 340 -3.82 7.36 13.88
N GLY A 341 -3.39 6.91 15.05
CA GLY A 341 -4.08 7.14 16.32
C GLY A 341 -3.07 7.08 17.46
N PHE A 342 -2.85 8.21 18.11
CA PHE A 342 -1.99 8.32 19.29
C PHE A 342 -2.44 9.53 20.13
N LEU A 343 -1.93 9.67 21.36
CA LEU A 343 -2.42 10.70 22.28
C LEU A 343 -1.50 11.91 22.33
N VAL A 344 -2.13 13.08 22.39
CA VAL A 344 -1.46 14.37 22.53
C VAL A 344 -2.18 15.27 23.53
N LYS A 345 -1.50 16.36 23.88
CA LYS A 345 -2.07 17.57 24.49
C LYS A 345 -2.05 18.68 23.46
N LEU A 346 -3.01 19.58 23.56
CA LEU A 346 -3.06 20.80 22.77
C LEU A 346 -3.08 21.99 23.72
N GLU A 347 -2.23 22.98 23.47
CA GLU A 347 -2.09 24.19 24.27
C GLU A 347 -2.00 25.41 23.35
N ARG A 348 -2.34 26.59 23.87
CA ARG A 348 -1.99 27.86 23.19
C ARG A 348 -0.47 28.02 23.22
N ALA A 349 0.13 28.40 22.09
CA ALA A 349 1.59 28.57 21.95
C ALA A 349 2.06 29.97 22.34
#